data_AF-A0A1B2EXV5-F1
#
_entry.id   AF-A0A1B2EXV5-F1
#
_cell.length_a   1.000
_cell.length_b   1.000
_cell.length_c   1.000
_cell.angle_alpha   90.00
_cell.angle_beta   90.00
_cell.angle_gamma   90.00
#
_symmetry.space_group_name_H-M   'P 1'
#
loop_
_entity.id
_entity.type
_entity.pdbx_description
1 polymer ?
#
loop_
_entity_poly.entity_id
_entity_poly.type
_entity_poly.pdbx_seq_one_letter_code
_entity_poly.pdbx_strand_id
1 'polypeptide(L)'
;MKPARILLMVTLLSMLGATQAVADCQIADAKLEEAILQKPELRGKANRQTVRDLRNLRDAAITLWSYGRHDDCERLLGNIRELLAGPPINSLGGNDGEDAETQMSARTPKVQRGAVQGRRADKDAKPLVHIDELAPGLRADQIIGAEVRSADDKIVGEVRNVVFGTKDRRDYAIVASGGFFTPGKDSIVVPIRSLKVSQERDSFFLPMPEAQVRMVPHMPDQDYKWLSDDAWRTRNDALFARRP
;
A
#
# COMPACT_ATOMS: atom_id res chain seq x y z
N MET A 1 -89.52 2.48 -22.73
CA MET A 1 -89.72 2.70 -21.29
C MET A 1 -88.40 2.45 -20.57
N LYS A 2 -87.84 3.45 -19.87
CA LYS A 2 -86.75 3.31 -18.88
C LYS A 2 -87.33 2.73 -17.58
N PRO A 3 -86.54 2.08 -16.71
CA PRO A 3 -85.67 2.78 -15.73
C PRO A 3 -84.25 2.17 -15.70
N ALA A 4 -83.13 2.90 -15.67
CA ALA A 4 -82.63 3.94 -14.76
C ALA A 4 -82.08 3.40 -13.42
N ARG A 5 -80.74 3.50 -13.29
CA ARG A 5 -79.89 3.57 -12.08
C ARG A 5 -79.73 2.25 -11.30
N ILE A 6 -78.53 1.80 -10.98
CA ILE A 6 -77.62 2.43 -10.00
C ILE A 6 -76.15 2.24 -10.40
N LEU A 7 -75.43 3.35 -10.22
CA LEU A 7 -74.00 3.56 -10.40
C LEU A 7 -73.25 2.88 -9.24
N LEU A 8 -72.33 1.95 -9.52
CA LEU A 8 -71.27 1.59 -8.57
C LEU A 8 -69.94 1.91 -9.24
N MET A 9 -69.46 3.14 -9.01
CA MET A 9 -68.08 3.51 -9.30
C MET A 9 -67.18 2.72 -8.34
N VAL A 10 -66.58 1.65 -8.84
CA VAL A 10 -65.37 1.09 -8.22
C VAL A 10 -64.21 1.85 -8.83
N THR A 11 -63.79 2.92 -8.16
CA THR A 11 -62.49 3.54 -8.39
C THR A 11 -61.43 2.50 -8.04
N LEU A 12 -60.92 1.79 -9.05
CA LEU A 12 -59.72 0.99 -8.95
C LEU A 12 -58.57 1.97 -8.70
N LEU A 13 -58.26 2.20 -7.42
CA LEU A 13 -57.11 2.99 -7.04
C LEU A 13 -55.90 2.21 -7.51
N SER A 14 -55.31 2.70 -8.59
CA SER A 14 -54.03 2.30 -9.14
C SER A 14 -52.95 2.44 -8.09
N MET A 15 -52.76 1.40 -7.26
CA MET A 15 -51.46 1.15 -6.68
C MET A 15 -50.56 0.61 -7.81
N LEU A 16 -50.08 1.52 -8.65
CA LEU A 16 -48.73 1.38 -9.15
C LEU A 16 -47.84 1.58 -7.93
N GLY A 17 -47.72 0.54 -7.11
CA GLY A 17 -46.49 0.36 -6.37
C GLY A 17 -45.43 0.27 -7.45
N ALA A 18 -44.71 1.38 -7.65
CA ALA A 18 -43.37 1.28 -8.16
C ALA A 18 -42.65 0.40 -7.14
N THR A 19 -42.69 -0.92 -7.36
CA THR A 19 -41.60 -1.77 -6.95
C THR A 19 -40.40 -1.06 -7.54
N GLN A 20 -39.72 -0.27 -6.73
CA GLN A 20 -38.33 0.03 -6.99
C GLN A 20 -37.76 -1.36 -7.18
N ALA A 21 -37.49 -1.69 -8.44
CA ALA A 21 -36.64 -2.81 -8.75
C ALA A 21 -35.41 -2.50 -7.93
N VAL A 22 -35.29 -3.18 -6.79
CA VAL A 22 -34.05 -3.18 -6.02
C VAL A 22 -33.06 -3.55 -7.10
N ALA A 23 -32.19 -2.60 -7.43
CA ALA A 23 -31.12 -2.86 -8.36
C ALA A 23 -30.28 -3.91 -7.63
N ASP A 24 -30.66 -5.17 -7.80
CA ASP A 24 -29.84 -6.29 -7.41
C ASP A 24 -28.51 -5.98 -8.05
N CYS A 25 -27.48 -5.81 -7.23
CA CYS A 25 -26.12 -5.65 -7.70
C CYS A 25 -25.84 -6.94 -8.48
N GLN A 26 -26.18 -6.96 -9.78
CA GLN A 26 -25.96 -8.10 -10.65
C GLN A 26 -24.47 -8.12 -10.90
N ILE A 27 -23.75 -8.73 -9.95
CA ILE A 27 -22.31 -8.94 -9.95
C ILE A 27 -21.88 -9.67 -11.24
N ALA A 28 -22.75 -10.54 -11.77
CA ALA A 28 -22.60 -11.19 -13.07
C ALA A 28 -22.60 -10.20 -14.26
N ASP A 29 -23.25 -9.04 -14.13
CA ASP A 29 -23.36 -8.01 -15.16
C ASP A 29 -22.31 -6.90 -15.04
N ALA A 30 -21.33 -7.04 -14.15
CA ALA A 30 -20.15 -6.18 -14.19
C ALA A 30 -19.42 -6.30 -15.54
N LYS A 31 -19.68 -7.36 -16.32
CA LYS A 31 -19.09 -7.66 -17.63
C LYS A 31 -17.58 -7.49 -17.64
N LEU A 32 -16.95 -7.66 -16.48
CA LEU A 32 -15.54 -7.32 -16.29
C LEU A 32 -14.67 -8.29 -17.07
N GLU A 33 -14.96 -9.58 -16.99
CA GLU A 33 -14.22 -10.59 -17.74
C GLU A 33 -14.48 -10.48 -19.25
N GLU A 34 -15.71 -10.19 -19.66
CA GLU A 34 -16.06 -9.91 -21.06
C GLU A 34 -15.33 -8.66 -21.57
N ALA A 35 -15.26 -7.59 -20.78
CA ALA A 35 -14.56 -6.37 -21.13
C ALA A 35 -13.04 -6.58 -21.23
N ILE A 36 -12.46 -7.37 -20.32
CA ILE A 36 -11.05 -7.78 -20.38
C ILE A 36 -10.79 -8.62 -21.64
N LEU A 37 -11.69 -9.55 -21.98
CA LEU A 37 -11.61 -10.37 -23.19
C LEU A 37 -11.76 -9.54 -24.46
N GLN A 38 -12.60 -8.51 -24.46
CA GLN A 38 -12.82 -7.65 -25.63
C GLN A 38 -11.71 -6.62 -25.83
N LYS A 39 -10.96 -6.23 -24.79
CA LYS A 39 -9.83 -5.27 -24.89
C LYS A 39 -8.47 -5.97 -25.00
N PRO A 40 -7.81 -5.98 -26.18
CA PRO A 40 -6.50 -6.61 -26.35
C PRO A 40 -5.42 -5.96 -25.47
N GLU A 41 -5.55 -4.66 -25.21
CA GLU A 41 -4.63 -3.88 -24.38
C GLU A 41 -4.53 -4.44 -22.96
N LEU A 42 -5.64 -4.89 -22.36
CA LEU A 42 -5.66 -5.47 -21.02
C LEU A 42 -5.09 -6.90 -20.94
N ARG A 43 -4.94 -7.59 -22.09
CA ARG A 43 -4.50 -8.99 -22.14
C ARG A 43 -2.96 -9.15 -22.18
N GLY A 44 -2.23 -8.05 -22.37
CA GLY A 44 -0.76 -8.05 -22.42
C GLY A 44 -0.09 -8.24 -21.05
N LYS A 45 1.18 -8.70 -21.04
CA LYS A 45 1.96 -8.87 -19.80
C LYS A 45 2.03 -7.59 -18.97
N ALA A 46 2.18 -6.44 -19.64
CA ALA A 46 2.29 -5.12 -19.02
C ALA A 46 1.03 -4.68 -18.24
N ASN A 47 -0.13 -5.28 -18.50
CA ASN A 47 -1.41 -4.89 -17.88
C ASN A 47 -1.99 -5.99 -16.99
N ARG A 48 -1.22 -7.05 -16.69
CA ARG A 48 -1.63 -8.13 -15.77
C ARG A 48 -1.96 -7.60 -14.38
N GLN A 49 -1.20 -6.61 -13.90
CA GLN A 49 -1.41 -6.02 -12.58
C GLN A 49 -2.74 -5.25 -12.56
N THR A 50 -2.96 -4.37 -13.53
CA THR A 50 -4.24 -3.67 -13.73
C THR A 50 -5.43 -4.62 -13.78
N VAL A 51 -5.32 -5.76 -14.49
CA VAL A 51 -6.39 -6.78 -14.54
C VAL A 51 -6.62 -7.46 -13.19
N ARG A 52 -5.58 -7.70 -12.39
CA ARG A 52 -5.72 -8.23 -11.03
C ARG A 52 -6.41 -7.21 -10.12
N ASP A 53 -6.06 -5.94 -10.21
CA ASP A 53 -6.64 -4.88 -9.38
C ASP A 53 -8.13 -4.68 -9.69
N LEU A 54 -8.52 -4.71 -10.96
CA LEU A 54 -9.92 -4.68 -11.37
C LEU A 54 -10.72 -5.88 -10.84
N ARG A 55 -10.12 -7.08 -10.80
CA ARG A 55 -10.75 -8.27 -10.21
C ARG A 55 -10.89 -8.14 -8.68
N ASN A 56 -9.88 -7.61 -8.00
CA ASN A 56 -9.94 -7.34 -6.56
C ASN A 56 -11.05 -6.34 -6.22
N LEU A 57 -11.22 -5.28 -7.01
CA LEU A 57 -12.30 -4.30 -6.83
C LEU A 57 -13.68 -4.94 -7.04
N ARG A 58 -13.83 -5.84 -8.02
CA ARG A 58 -15.06 -6.64 -8.20
C ARG A 58 -15.33 -7.49 -6.97
N ASP A 59 -14.33 -8.21 -6.46
CA ASP A 59 -14.50 -9.11 -5.31
C ASP A 59 -14.84 -8.32 -4.02
N ALA A 60 -14.34 -7.09 -3.88
CA ALA A 60 -14.76 -6.16 -2.83
C ALA A 60 -16.24 -5.74 -2.99
N ALA A 61 -16.72 -5.51 -4.21
CA ALA A 61 -18.14 -5.24 -4.46
C ALA A 61 -19.04 -6.44 -4.07
N ILE A 62 -18.59 -7.67 -4.35
CA ILE A 62 -19.25 -8.91 -3.91
C ILE A 62 -19.37 -8.94 -2.38
N THR A 63 -18.29 -8.57 -1.71
CA THR A 63 -18.26 -8.50 -0.24
C THR A 63 -19.27 -7.46 0.26
N LEU A 64 -19.27 -6.24 -0.27
CA LEU A 64 -20.23 -5.22 0.13
C LEU A 64 -21.69 -5.69 -0.05
N TRP A 65 -21.98 -6.35 -1.17
CA TRP A 65 -23.29 -6.93 -1.41
C TRP A 65 -23.67 -8.01 -0.38
N SER A 66 -22.75 -8.91 -0.03
CA SER A 66 -23.05 -9.99 0.93
C SER A 66 -23.35 -9.48 2.34
N TYR A 67 -22.83 -8.30 2.70
CA TYR A 67 -23.13 -7.60 3.95
C TYR A 67 -24.35 -6.64 3.84
N GLY A 68 -25.14 -6.72 2.76
CA GLY A 68 -26.34 -5.90 2.56
C GLY A 68 -26.07 -4.44 2.20
N ARG A 69 -24.82 -4.09 1.84
CA ARG A 69 -24.40 -2.73 1.45
C ARG A 69 -24.56 -2.55 -0.06
N HIS A 70 -25.81 -2.64 -0.53
CA HIS A 70 -26.12 -2.64 -1.95
C HIS A 70 -25.76 -1.33 -2.66
N ASP A 71 -26.04 -0.18 -2.05
CA ASP A 71 -25.70 1.14 -2.61
C ASP A 71 -24.17 1.31 -2.82
N ASP A 72 -23.38 0.78 -1.89
CA ASP A 72 -21.92 0.84 -1.97
C ASP A 72 -21.37 -0.15 -3.00
N CYS A 73 -22.00 -1.33 -3.13
CA CYS A 73 -21.72 -2.26 -4.23
C CYS A 73 -21.93 -1.57 -5.59
N GLU A 74 -23.07 -0.90 -5.77
CA GLU A 74 -23.42 -0.23 -7.03
C GLU A 74 -22.44 0.91 -7.36
N ARG A 75 -22.13 1.75 -6.37
CA ARG A 75 -21.12 2.81 -6.53
C ARG A 75 -19.77 2.25 -6.94
N LEU A 76 -19.33 1.18 -6.28
CA LEU A 76 -18.03 0.57 -6.58
C LEU A 76 -18.01 -0.04 -7.99
N LEU A 77 -19.08 -0.74 -8.40
CA LEU A 77 -19.19 -1.24 -9.77
C LEU A 77 -19.23 -0.10 -10.81
N GLY A 78 -19.86 1.03 -10.50
CA GLY A 78 -19.83 2.24 -11.33
C GLY A 78 -18.40 2.73 -11.57
N ASN A 79 -17.60 2.83 -10.50
CA ASN A 79 -16.20 3.22 -10.60
C ASN A 79 -15.38 2.23 -11.44
N ILE A 80 -15.60 0.92 -11.29
CA ILE A 80 -14.92 -0.10 -12.10
C ILE A 80 -15.22 0.07 -13.59
N ARG A 81 -16.48 0.35 -13.95
CA ARG A 81 -16.86 0.58 -15.36
C ARG A 81 -16.20 1.83 -15.93
N GLU A 82 -16.11 2.89 -15.15
CA GLU A 82 -15.42 4.12 -15.54
C GLU A 82 -13.92 3.88 -15.77
N LEU A 83 -13.27 3.14 -14.86
CA LEU A 83 -11.86 2.74 -15.00
C LEU A 83 -11.62 1.86 -16.22
N LEU A 84 -12.56 0.97 -16.55
CA LEU A 84 -12.51 0.17 -17.76
C LEU A 84 -12.71 1.03 -19.02
N ALA A 85 -13.49 2.10 -18.96
CA ALA A 85 -13.79 2.97 -20.11
C ALA A 85 -12.69 4.02 -20.36
N GLY A 86 -11.97 4.43 -19.31
CA GLY A 86 -10.90 5.42 -19.35
C GLY A 86 -9.61 4.93 -20.05
N PRO A 87 -8.71 5.85 -20.39
CA PRO A 87 -7.38 5.50 -20.88
C PRO A 87 -6.61 4.68 -19.82
N PRO A 88 -5.70 3.79 -20.24
CA PRO A 88 -4.91 2.98 -19.32
C PRO A 88 -4.17 3.86 -18.30
N ILE A 89 -4.33 3.52 -17.01
CA ILE A 89 -3.80 4.24 -15.82
C ILE A 89 -2.28 4.49 -15.88
N ASN A 90 -1.58 3.82 -16.79
CA ASN A 90 -0.18 3.99 -17.18
C ASN A 90 0.17 5.46 -17.52
N SER A 91 -0.81 6.32 -17.76
CA SER A 91 -0.65 7.77 -18.00
C SER A 91 -0.72 8.66 -16.74
N LEU A 92 -1.07 8.12 -15.58
CA LEU A 92 -1.13 8.84 -14.31
C LEU A 92 -0.04 8.29 -13.40
N GLY A 93 1.19 8.77 -13.59
CA GLY A 93 2.34 8.63 -12.68
C GLY A 93 2.47 7.26 -12.01
N GLY A 94 3.32 6.40 -12.59
CA GLY A 94 3.64 5.08 -12.04
C GLY A 94 3.88 5.16 -10.53
N ASN A 95 3.02 4.47 -9.78
CA ASN A 95 3.37 4.00 -8.46
C ASN A 95 3.66 2.51 -8.63
N ASP A 96 4.91 2.17 -8.38
CA ASP A 96 5.57 0.98 -8.88
C ASP A 96 4.99 -0.26 -8.19
N GLY A 97 4.29 -1.09 -8.97
CA GLY A 97 3.61 -2.30 -8.49
C GLY A 97 4.25 -3.61 -8.94
N GLU A 98 5.54 -3.60 -9.29
CA GLU A 98 6.31 -4.79 -9.71
C GLU A 98 7.22 -5.36 -8.59
N ASP A 99 6.98 -5.02 -7.33
CA ASP A 99 7.93 -5.32 -6.23
C ASP A 99 7.80 -6.70 -5.59
N ALA A 100 6.73 -7.46 -5.85
CA ALA A 100 6.56 -8.77 -5.22
C ALA A 100 7.58 -9.82 -5.74
N GLU A 101 7.94 -9.78 -7.02
CA GLU A 101 8.92 -10.71 -7.63
C GLU A 101 10.37 -10.21 -7.42
N THR A 102 10.55 -8.89 -7.28
CA THR A 102 11.81 -8.24 -6.91
C THR A 102 12.21 -8.55 -5.46
N GLN A 103 11.26 -8.58 -4.51
CA GLN A 103 11.52 -8.93 -3.11
C GLN A 103 12.06 -10.36 -2.93
N MET A 104 11.60 -11.33 -3.74
CA MET A 104 12.11 -12.71 -3.67
C MET A 104 13.55 -12.82 -4.22
N SER A 105 13.88 -12.02 -5.23
CA SER A 105 15.21 -11.96 -5.87
C SER A 105 16.23 -11.14 -5.06
N ALA A 106 15.76 -10.16 -4.28
CA ALA A 106 16.56 -9.26 -3.45
C ALA A 106 16.88 -9.82 -2.04
N ARG A 107 16.30 -10.98 -1.68
CA ARG A 107 16.65 -11.71 -0.44
C ARG A 107 18.01 -12.42 -0.51
N THR A 108 18.56 -12.63 -1.71
CA THR A 108 19.89 -13.23 -1.88
C THR A 108 20.96 -12.15 -2.04
N PRO A 109 21.94 -12.04 -1.12
CA PRO A 109 23.01 -11.06 -1.23
C PRO A 109 23.93 -11.37 -2.42
N LYS A 110 24.12 -10.42 -3.34
CA LYS A 110 25.15 -10.48 -4.38
C LYS A 110 26.45 -9.84 -3.87
N VAL A 111 27.08 -10.44 -2.86
CA VAL A 111 28.33 -9.91 -2.29
C VAL A 111 29.51 -10.32 -3.17
N GLN A 112 30.11 -9.35 -3.87
CA GLN A 112 31.49 -9.49 -4.37
C GLN A 112 32.47 -9.01 -3.29
N ARG A 113 33.55 -9.78 -3.07
CA ARG A 113 34.64 -9.43 -2.15
C ARG A 113 35.20 -8.05 -2.50
N GLY A 114 35.13 -7.10 -1.56
CA GLY A 114 35.62 -5.73 -1.72
C GLY A 114 34.56 -4.67 -2.10
N ALA A 115 33.26 -4.99 -2.03
CA ALA A 115 32.21 -4.02 -2.32
C ALA A 115 31.96 -3.02 -1.17
N VAL A 116 31.81 -1.74 -1.53
CA VAL A 116 31.37 -0.66 -0.64
C VAL A 116 29.89 -0.89 -0.27
N GLN A 117 29.56 -0.61 0.99
CA GLN A 117 28.22 -0.79 1.57
C GLN A 117 27.12 -0.08 0.72
N GLY A 118 26.05 -0.81 0.37
CA GLY A 118 24.90 -0.30 -0.40
C GLY A 118 24.91 -0.55 -1.92
N ARG A 119 25.83 -1.37 -2.43
CA ARG A 119 25.88 -1.67 -3.87
C ARG A 119 24.91 -2.81 -4.23
N ARG A 120 23.76 -2.49 -4.84
CA ARG A 120 23.19 -3.41 -5.86
C ARG A 120 24.30 -3.63 -6.89
N ALA A 121 24.39 -4.83 -7.47
CA ALA A 121 25.44 -5.22 -8.41
C ALA A 121 25.46 -4.43 -9.75
N ASP A 122 24.93 -3.20 -9.77
CA ASP A 122 25.06 -2.26 -10.85
C ASP A 122 26.45 -1.64 -10.88
N LYS A 123 27.02 -1.59 -12.08
CA LYS A 123 28.34 -1.03 -12.33
C LYS A 123 28.41 0.48 -12.05
N ASP A 124 27.26 1.14 -11.98
CA ASP A 124 27.11 2.59 -11.85
C ASP A 124 26.46 3.02 -10.52
N ALA A 125 26.28 2.11 -9.56
CA ALA A 125 25.65 2.40 -8.27
C ALA A 125 26.48 3.44 -7.48
N LYS A 126 25.85 4.57 -7.17
CA LYS A 126 26.49 5.69 -6.49
C LYS A 126 26.56 5.45 -4.97
N PRO A 127 27.50 6.10 -4.24
CA PRO A 127 27.61 5.93 -2.79
C PRO A 127 26.34 6.34 -2.06
N LEU A 128 26.00 5.61 -1.00
CA LEU A 128 24.94 5.98 -0.07
C LEU A 128 25.25 7.33 0.59
N VAL A 129 24.24 8.17 0.69
CA VAL A 129 24.32 9.51 1.29
C VAL A 129 23.72 9.46 2.68
N HIS A 130 24.31 10.17 3.64
CA HIS A 130 23.67 10.31 4.94
C HIS A 130 22.48 11.26 4.86
N ILE A 131 21.44 10.98 5.67
CA ILE A 131 20.19 11.73 5.59
C ILE A 131 20.32 13.21 5.94
N ASP A 132 21.32 13.57 6.74
CA ASP A 132 21.69 14.94 7.11
C ASP A 132 22.45 15.69 6.00
N GLU A 133 23.05 14.96 5.06
CA GLU A 133 23.75 15.50 3.89
C GLU A 133 22.83 15.68 2.67
N LEU A 134 21.57 15.21 2.75
CA LEU A 134 20.60 15.35 1.67
C LEU A 134 20.11 16.80 1.49
N ALA A 135 20.37 17.36 0.32
CA ALA A 135 19.80 18.64 -0.11
C ALA A 135 19.16 18.51 -1.51
N PRO A 136 17.94 19.03 -1.74
CA PRO A 136 16.97 19.49 -0.73
C PRO A 136 16.42 18.31 0.10
N GLY A 137 15.74 18.59 1.23
CA GLY A 137 15.26 17.57 2.18
C GLY A 137 14.35 16.48 1.60
N LEU A 138 14.04 15.47 2.42
CA LEU A 138 13.18 14.34 2.02
C LEU A 138 11.70 14.68 2.23
N ARG A 139 10.86 14.32 1.26
CA ARG A 139 9.41 14.39 1.43
C ARG A 139 8.87 13.14 2.15
N ALA A 140 7.72 13.28 2.81
CA ALA A 140 7.09 12.17 3.52
C ALA A 140 6.69 11.02 2.58
N ASP A 141 6.21 11.34 1.37
CA ASP A 141 5.86 10.36 0.32
C ASP A 141 7.09 9.63 -0.25
N GLN A 142 8.31 10.14 -0.03
CA GLN A 142 9.54 9.44 -0.42
C GLN A 142 10.06 8.52 0.68
N ILE A 143 9.66 8.74 1.93
CA ILE A 143 10.10 7.94 3.06
C ILE A 143 9.09 6.84 3.35
N ILE A 144 7.80 7.19 3.46
CA ILE A 144 6.74 6.23 3.73
C ILE A 144 6.57 5.34 2.50
N GLY A 145 6.58 4.03 2.71
CA GLY A 145 6.54 3.04 1.64
C GLY A 145 7.92 2.60 1.12
N ALA A 146 8.99 3.28 1.53
CA ALA A 146 10.33 2.97 1.02
C ALA A 146 10.89 1.66 1.63
N GLU A 147 11.66 0.94 0.82
CA GLU A 147 12.37 -0.27 1.25
C GLU A 147 13.51 0.09 2.22
N VAL A 148 13.62 -0.66 3.31
CA VAL A 148 14.71 -0.58 4.27
C VAL A 148 15.57 -1.83 4.17
N ARG A 149 16.88 -1.63 4.06
CA ARG A 149 17.88 -2.68 3.88
C ARG A 149 18.94 -2.62 4.98
N SER A 150 19.63 -3.72 5.20
CA SER A 150 20.77 -3.81 6.11
C SER A 150 22.07 -3.39 5.43
N ALA A 151 23.14 -3.28 6.22
CA ALA A 151 24.50 -3.01 5.74
C ALA A 151 25.02 -4.06 4.73
N ASP A 152 24.59 -5.32 4.89
CA ASP A 152 24.92 -6.44 4.00
C ASP A 152 23.94 -6.58 2.81
N ASP A 153 23.21 -5.50 2.50
CA ASP A 153 22.34 -5.39 1.33
C ASP A 153 21.15 -6.36 1.34
N LYS A 154 20.62 -6.67 2.53
CA LYS A 154 19.44 -7.54 2.66
C LYS A 154 18.22 -6.74 3.04
N ILE A 155 17.08 -7.12 2.48
CA ILE A 155 15.80 -6.50 2.80
C ILE A 155 15.46 -6.78 4.26
N VAL A 156 15.26 -5.69 5.01
CA VAL A 156 14.79 -5.72 6.39
C VAL A 156 13.28 -5.54 6.43
N GLY A 157 12.76 -4.61 5.63
CA GLY A 157 11.35 -4.24 5.71
C GLY A 157 11.01 -3.01 4.89
N GLU A 158 9.91 -2.36 5.26
CA GLU A 158 9.37 -1.16 4.63
C GLU A 158 9.05 -0.11 5.69
N VAL A 159 9.23 1.17 5.38
CA VAL A 159 8.84 2.26 6.29
C VAL A 159 7.33 2.43 6.27
N ARG A 160 6.67 2.10 7.37
CA ARG A 160 5.21 2.25 7.54
C ARG A 160 4.79 3.65 7.94
N ASN A 161 5.61 4.32 8.74
CA ASN A 161 5.27 5.62 9.28
C ASN A 161 6.52 6.40 9.69
N VAL A 162 6.38 7.70 9.82
CA VAL A 162 7.41 8.62 10.29
C VAL A 162 6.87 9.39 11.48
N VAL A 163 7.66 9.44 12.56
CA VAL A 163 7.34 10.21 13.76
C VAL A 163 8.32 11.36 13.90
N PHE A 164 7.81 12.58 14.02
CA PHE A 164 8.61 13.78 14.24
C PHE A 164 8.61 14.17 15.72
N GLY A 165 9.80 14.29 16.30
CA GLY A 165 9.98 14.69 17.69
C GLY A 165 9.80 16.20 17.84
N THR A 166 8.67 16.62 18.41
CA THR A 166 8.35 18.06 18.52
C THR A 166 9.19 18.80 19.56
N LYS A 167 9.57 18.12 20.66
CA LYS A 167 10.30 18.72 21.79
C LYS A 167 11.81 18.55 21.69
N ASP A 168 12.26 17.34 21.36
CA ASP A 168 13.66 16.93 21.40
C ASP A 168 14.25 16.70 20.00
N ARG A 169 13.46 16.93 18.94
CA ARG A 169 13.87 16.78 17.54
C ARG A 169 14.40 15.38 17.22
N ARG A 170 13.96 14.36 17.99
CA ARG A 170 14.24 12.95 17.70
C ARG A 170 13.18 12.41 16.75
N ASP A 171 13.57 12.28 15.49
CA ASP A 171 12.69 11.77 14.44
C ASP A 171 12.95 10.27 14.19
N TYR A 172 11.87 9.53 13.97
CA TYR A 172 11.88 8.07 13.86
C TYR A 172 11.16 7.58 12.61
N ALA A 173 11.73 6.59 11.95
CA ALA A 173 11.06 5.76 10.96
C ALA A 173 10.58 4.47 11.63
N ILE A 174 9.32 4.11 11.40
CA ILE A 174 8.73 2.85 11.85
C ILE A 174 8.87 1.85 10.72
N VAL A 175 9.77 0.89 10.88
CA VAL A 175 10.10 -0.09 9.84
C VAL A 175 9.42 -1.41 10.15
N ALA A 176 8.57 -1.91 9.27
CA ALA A 176 7.95 -3.23 9.45
C ALA A 176 8.84 -4.34 8.89
N SER A 177 9.29 -5.20 9.79
CA SER A 177 9.99 -6.43 9.52
C SER A 177 8.98 -7.50 9.10
N GLY A 178 8.96 -7.94 7.83
CA GLY A 178 8.12 -9.09 7.43
C GLY A 178 7.21 -8.93 6.21
N GLY A 179 7.50 -7.97 5.33
CA GLY A 179 6.70 -7.75 4.12
C GLY A 179 5.31 -7.18 4.42
N PHE A 180 4.68 -6.62 3.39
CA PHE A 180 3.42 -5.86 3.45
C PHE A 180 2.25 -6.57 4.16
N PHE A 181 2.30 -7.89 4.35
CA PHE A 181 1.13 -8.72 4.72
C PHE A 181 1.09 -9.22 6.17
N THR A 182 2.09 -8.91 7.02
CA THR A 182 2.08 -9.36 8.42
C THR A 182 1.48 -8.27 9.33
N PRO A 183 0.35 -8.51 10.03
CA PRO A 183 -0.29 -7.49 10.86
C PRO A 183 0.59 -7.06 12.05
N GLY A 184 1.30 -5.95 11.87
CA GLY A 184 1.59 -4.93 12.88
C GLY A 184 2.48 -5.25 14.08
N LYS A 185 2.82 -6.50 14.38
CA LYS A 185 3.58 -6.84 15.61
C LYS A 185 5.09 -6.72 15.44
N ASP A 186 5.59 -6.83 14.21
CA ASP A 186 7.02 -6.94 13.94
C ASP A 186 7.56 -5.63 13.36
N SER A 187 7.36 -4.50 14.04
CA SER A 187 7.98 -3.22 13.64
C SER A 187 9.17 -2.89 14.53
N ILE A 188 10.20 -2.25 13.97
CA ILE A 188 11.31 -1.67 14.72
C ILE A 188 11.26 -0.15 14.60
N VAL A 189 11.78 0.54 15.62
CA VAL A 189 11.84 1.99 15.65
C VAL A 189 13.25 2.43 15.33
N VAL A 190 13.43 3.12 14.21
CA VAL A 190 14.75 3.49 13.70
C VAL A 190 14.91 5.00 13.75
N PRO A 191 15.94 5.56 14.42
CA PRO A 191 16.23 6.98 14.33
C PRO A 191 16.57 7.37 12.89
N ILE A 192 15.83 8.32 12.31
CA ILE A 192 15.99 8.70 10.89
C ILE A 192 17.43 9.10 10.59
N ARG A 193 18.06 9.86 11.50
CA ARG A 193 19.48 10.29 11.41
C ARG A 193 20.49 9.15 11.26
N SER A 194 20.12 7.91 11.64
CA SER A 194 21.00 6.74 11.51
C SER A 194 20.92 6.10 10.11
N LEU A 195 19.86 6.40 9.36
CA LEU A 195 19.65 5.87 8.03
C LEU A 195 20.58 6.55 7.03
N LYS A 196 21.03 5.74 6.08
CA LYS A 196 21.61 6.21 4.82
C LYS A 196 20.58 6.01 3.71
N VAL A 197 20.68 6.80 2.66
CA VAL A 197 19.77 6.73 1.51
C VAL A 197 20.56 6.52 0.20
N SER A 198 19.94 5.87 -0.77
CA SER A 198 20.40 5.90 -2.17
C SER A 198 20.34 7.34 -2.73
N GLN A 199 21.12 7.64 -3.77
CA GLN A 199 21.04 8.97 -4.41
C GLN A 199 19.71 9.19 -5.13
N GLU A 200 19.10 8.10 -5.56
CA GLU A 200 17.78 8.01 -6.18
C GLU A 200 16.65 8.24 -5.16
N ARG A 201 16.96 8.18 -3.86
CA ARG A 201 16.03 8.43 -2.73
C ARG A 201 14.87 7.43 -2.63
N ASP A 202 15.09 6.22 -3.11
CA ASP A 202 14.12 5.12 -3.17
C ASP A 202 14.38 4.01 -2.15
N SER A 203 15.60 3.94 -1.59
CA SER A 203 16.03 2.87 -0.68
C SER A 203 16.77 3.42 0.52
N PHE A 204 16.40 2.97 1.72
CA PHE A 204 17.06 3.33 2.97
C PHE A 204 17.90 2.16 3.51
N PHE A 205 19.00 2.49 4.17
CA PHE A 205 19.97 1.51 4.64
C PHE A 205 20.29 1.73 6.13
N LEU A 206 20.17 0.65 6.89
CA LEU A 206 20.61 0.58 8.27
C LEU A 206 22.15 0.45 8.35
N PRO A 207 22.78 1.07 9.35
CA PRO A 207 24.23 1.02 9.54
C PRO A 207 24.70 -0.29 10.19
N MET A 208 23.92 -1.38 10.10
CA MET A 208 24.21 -2.67 10.73
C MET A 208 23.79 -3.85 9.83
N PRO A 209 24.45 -5.03 9.93
CA PRO A 209 24.08 -6.21 9.14
C PRO A 209 22.75 -6.82 9.62
N GLU A 210 22.07 -7.55 8.75
CA GLU A 210 20.74 -8.14 9.00
C GLU A 210 20.69 -8.98 10.29
N ALA A 211 21.77 -9.71 10.59
CA ALA A 211 21.88 -10.50 11.82
C ALA A 211 21.77 -9.64 13.09
N GLN A 212 22.32 -8.42 13.08
CA GLN A 212 22.17 -7.48 14.19
C GLN A 212 20.80 -6.82 14.20
N VAL A 213 20.22 -6.54 13.02
CA VAL A 213 18.85 -5.99 12.91
C VAL A 213 17.84 -6.93 13.57
N ARG A 214 17.98 -8.24 13.38
CA ARG A 214 17.11 -9.25 14.01
C ARG A 214 17.17 -9.28 15.53
N MET A 215 18.21 -8.69 16.14
CA MET A 215 18.34 -8.57 17.59
C MET A 215 17.77 -7.26 18.14
N VAL A 216 17.39 -6.31 17.27
CA VAL A 216 16.78 -5.05 17.67
C VAL A 216 15.41 -5.36 18.29
N PRO A 217 15.08 -4.80 19.46
CA PRO A 217 13.77 -5.00 20.07
C PRO A 217 12.68 -4.41 19.18
N HIS A 218 11.57 -5.13 19.09
CA HIS A 218 10.39 -4.63 18.42
C HIS A 218 9.81 -3.41 19.15
N MET A 219 9.07 -2.60 18.39
CA MET A 219 8.28 -1.49 18.90
C MET A 219 7.35 -2.02 20.01
N PRO A 220 7.40 -1.46 21.21
CA PRO A 220 6.77 -2.04 22.40
C PRO A 220 5.25 -1.94 22.35
N ASP A 221 4.71 -0.95 21.64
CA ASP A 221 3.28 -0.73 21.50
C ASP A 221 2.94 0.02 20.21
N GLN A 222 1.75 -0.23 19.65
CA GLN A 222 1.24 0.44 18.44
C GLN A 222 0.50 1.75 18.73
N ASP A 223 0.25 2.05 20.01
CA ASP A 223 -0.41 3.29 20.45
C ASP A 223 0.59 4.45 20.61
N TYR A 224 1.86 4.21 20.26
CA TYR A 224 2.98 5.16 20.38
C TYR A 224 3.23 5.69 21.81
N LYS A 225 2.85 4.93 22.84
CA LYS A 225 3.09 5.28 24.25
C LYS A 225 4.59 5.36 24.55
N TRP A 226 5.41 4.59 23.85
CA TRP A 226 6.87 4.66 23.91
C TRP A 226 7.47 6.03 23.55
N LEU A 227 6.75 6.90 22.85
CA LEU A 227 7.22 8.27 22.59
C LEU A 227 7.47 9.05 23.89
N SER A 228 6.71 8.74 24.94
CA SER A 228 6.89 9.34 26.26
C SER A 228 7.90 8.60 27.14
N ASP A 229 8.35 7.40 26.73
CA ASP A 229 9.36 6.61 27.46
C ASP A 229 10.77 7.00 26.99
N ASP A 230 11.36 7.99 27.65
CA ASP A 230 12.71 8.47 27.35
C ASP A 230 13.79 7.40 27.56
N ALA A 231 13.62 6.54 28.56
CA ALA A 231 14.59 5.50 28.88
C ALA A 231 14.60 4.42 27.79
N TRP A 232 13.43 4.01 27.30
CA TRP A 232 13.32 3.08 26.18
C TRP A 232 13.90 3.68 24.90
N ARG A 233 13.53 4.93 24.56
CA ARG A 233 14.06 5.61 23.36
C ARG A 233 15.58 5.75 23.41
N THR A 234 16.15 6.10 24.56
CA THR A 234 17.61 6.21 24.73
C THR A 234 18.30 4.87 24.53
N ARG A 235 17.77 3.78 25.08
CA ARG A 235 18.31 2.42 24.85
C ARG A 235 18.19 2.00 23.39
N ASN A 236 17.05 2.29 22.75
CA ASN A 236 16.83 1.98 21.34
C ASN A 236 17.81 2.77 20.44
N ASP A 237 17.91 4.09 20.61
CA ASP A 237 18.81 4.95 19.86
C ASP A 237 20.28 4.48 19.94
N ALA A 238 20.70 3.97 21.11
CA ALA A 238 22.05 3.46 21.32
C ALA A 238 22.38 2.21 20.48
N LEU A 239 21.38 1.45 20.03
CA LEU A 239 21.59 0.31 19.12
C LEU A 239 21.98 0.75 17.71
N PHE A 240 21.54 1.95 17.30
CA PHE A 240 21.79 2.53 15.98
C PHE A 240 22.91 3.58 15.98
N ALA A 241 23.43 3.94 17.15
CA ALA A 241 24.60 4.78 17.27
C ALA A 241 25.82 4.04 16.69
N ARG A 242 26.59 4.70 15.82
CA ARG A 242 27.85 4.17 15.28
C ARG A 242 28.71 3.66 16.44
N ARG A 243 28.95 2.35 16.50
CA ARG A 243 30.17 1.87 17.17
C ARG A 243 31.33 2.19 16.24
N PRO A 244 32.35 2.91 16.72
CA PRO A 244 33.55 3.24 15.94
C PRO A 244 34.29 1.97 15.50
#